data_AF-A0A8X7YC11-F1
#
_entry.id   AF-A0A8X7YC11-F1
#
_cell.length_a   1.000
_cell.length_b   1.000
_cell.length_c   1.000
_cell.angle_alpha   90.00
_cell.angle_beta   90.00
_cell.angle_gamma   90.00
#
_symmetry.space_group_name_H-M   'P 1'
#
loop_
_entity.id
_entity.type
_entity.pdbx_description
1 polymer ?
#
loop_
_entity_poly.entity_id
_entity_poly.type
_entity_poly.pdbx_seq_one_letter_code
_entity_poly.pdbx_strand_id
1 'polypeptide(L)'
;MKLAEGISRFGSLLTLTGVHAGGEIAGELGKLTQLRRLGVMDVAEENARKLYASIMEMQGLLSLSLEAKYTFDQGQLVLWDSLSPLPLLRKLWLEGPLEKIPNWPGSINNLTKPRLGYSHLSENPTSVQILMHEPAEKEH
;
A
#
# COMPACT_ATOMS: atom_id res chain seq x y z
N MET A 1 0.22 -17.81 1.59
CA MET A 1 -0.24 -18.63 0.45
C MET A 1 0.48 -18.12 -0.79
N LYS A 2 1.29 -18.95 -1.46
CA LYS A 2 1.90 -18.59 -2.75
C LYS A 2 0.76 -18.61 -3.78
N LEU A 3 0.36 -17.44 -4.26
CA LEU A 3 -0.84 -17.31 -5.07
C LEU A 3 -0.51 -17.73 -6.51
N ALA A 4 -1.07 -18.86 -6.92
CA ALA A 4 -0.86 -19.44 -8.24
C ALA A 4 -1.54 -18.60 -9.33
N GLU A 5 -1.02 -18.71 -10.55
CA GLU A 5 -1.59 -18.14 -11.78
C GLU A 5 -3.13 -18.23 -11.83
N GLY A 6 -3.78 -17.16 -12.27
CA GLY A 6 -5.21 -17.18 -12.58
C GLY A 6 -6.12 -16.51 -11.55
N ILE A 7 -5.59 -15.82 -10.53
CA ILE A 7 -6.42 -14.95 -9.69
C ILE A 7 -7.10 -13.85 -10.53
N SER A 8 -6.50 -13.45 -11.65
CA SER A 8 -7.11 -12.50 -12.58
C SER A 8 -8.44 -12.99 -13.16
N ARG A 9 -8.76 -14.28 -13.06
CA ARG A 9 -10.07 -14.84 -13.48
C ARG A 9 -11.22 -14.35 -12.60
N PHE A 10 -10.93 -13.87 -11.39
CA PHE A 10 -11.90 -13.26 -10.48
C PHE A 10 -11.98 -11.75 -10.68
N GLY A 11 -12.22 -11.29 -11.91
CA GLY A 11 -12.24 -9.86 -12.26
C GLY A 11 -13.26 -9.00 -11.50
N SER A 12 -14.23 -9.61 -10.81
CA SER A 12 -15.20 -8.95 -9.94
C SER A 12 -14.80 -8.92 -8.45
N LEU A 13 -13.58 -9.35 -8.11
CA LEU A 13 -13.12 -9.40 -6.73
C LEU A 13 -12.94 -7.97 -6.18
N LEU A 14 -13.56 -7.71 -5.03
CA LEU A 14 -13.49 -6.40 -4.37
C LEU A 14 -12.49 -6.37 -3.20
N THR A 15 -12.14 -7.52 -2.64
CA THR A 15 -11.23 -7.62 -1.50
C THR A 15 -10.24 -8.75 -1.72
N LEU A 16 -8.95 -8.43 -1.55
CA LEU A 16 -7.87 -9.40 -1.62
C LEU A 16 -6.81 -9.06 -0.57
N THR A 17 -6.59 -9.93 0.40
CA THR A 17 -5.66 -9.69 1.52
C THR A 17 -4.84 -10.93 1.83
N GLY A 18 -3.66 -10.78 2.43
CA GLY A 18 -2.78 -11.91 2.76
C GLY A 18 -2.00 -12.46 1.57
N VAL A 19 -1.83 -11.65 0.52
CA VAL A 19 -1.08 -11.99 -0.69
C VAL A 19 0.40 -11.76 -0.45
N HIS A 20 1.27 -12.70 -0.84
CA HIS A 20 2.72 -12.50 -0.72
C HIS A 20 3.27 -11.89 -2.02
N ALA A 21 4.16 -10.90 -1.95
CA ALA A 21 4.61 -10.10 -3.09
C ALA A 21 5.59 -10.79 -4.07
N GLY A 22 5.71 -12.13 -4.06
CA GLY A 22 6.67 -12.87 -4.87
C GLY A 22 6.15 -13.38 -6.22
N GLY A 23 7.05 -13.52 -7.20
CA GLY A 23 6.77 -14.14 -8.50
C GLY A 23 5.93 -13.24 -9.42
N GLU A 24 4.97 -13.84 -10.14
CA GLU A 24 4.12 -13.13 -11.12
C GLU A 24 2.94 -12.37 -10.51
N ILE A 25 2.86 -12.31 -9.17
CA ILE A 25 1.70 -11.78 -8.47
C ILE A 25 1.37 -10.34 -8.80
N ALA A 26 2.38 -9.49 -9.00
CA ALA A 26 2.17 -8.10 -9.38
C ALA A 26 1.43 -8.01 -10.73
N GLY A 27 1.85 -8.80 -11.74
CA GLY A 27 1.21 -8.82 -13.05
C GLY A 27 -0.25 -9.30 -12.98
N GLU A 28 -0.55 -10.27 -12.11
CA GLU A 28 -1.91 -10.73 -11.87
C GLU A 28 -2.77 -9.68 -11.13
N LEU A 29 -2.20 -8.99 -10.15
CA LEU A 29 -2.86 -7.90 -9.42
C LEU A 29 -3.24 -6.74 -10.35
N GLY A 30 -2.39 -6.40 -11.32
CA GLY A 30 -2.68 -5.33 -12.29
C GLY A 30 -3.93 -5.58 -13.13
N LYS A 31 -4.40 -6.83 -13.22
CA LYS A 31 -5.64 -7.20 -13.92
C LYS A 31 -6.89 -7.03 -13.04
N LEU A 32 -6.73 -6.87 -11.73
CA LEU A 32 -7.80 -6.77 -10.73
C LEU A 32 -8.10 -5.30 -10.36
N THR A 33 -8.36 -4.48 -11.38
CA THR A 33 -8.52 -3.02 -11.22
C THR A 33 -9.76 -2.58 -10.43
N GLN A 34 -10.72 -3.49 -10.22
CA GLN A 34 -11.94 -3.22 -9.44
C GLN A 34 -11.79 -3.39 -7.93
N LEU A 35 -10.60 -3.80 -7.45
CA LEU A 35 -10.34 -4.00 -6.02
C LEU A 35 -10.62 -2.73 -5.21
N ARG A 36 -11.26 -2.93 -4.06
CA ARG A 36 -11.56 -1.89 -3.06
C ARG A 36 -10.72 -2.05 -1.81
N ARG A 37 -10.24 -3.25 -1.53
CA ARG A 37 -9.31 -3.54 -0.43
C ARG A 37 -8.19 -4.48 -0.89
N LEU A 38 -6.96 -4.07 -0.64
CA LEU A 38 -5.76 -4.86 -0.95
C LEU A 38 -4.86 -4.97 0.28
N GLY A 39 -4.34 -6.17 0.55
CA GLY A 39 -3.35 -6.45 1.59
C GLY A 39 -2.24 -7.35 1.07
N VAL A 40 -1.02 -6.83 1.02
CA VAL A 40 0.16 -7.54 0.49
C VAL A 40 1.25 -7.61 1.55
N MET A 41 1.83 -8.79 1.72
CA MET A 41 2.87 -9.13 2.68
C MET A 41 4.16 -9.51 1.96
N ASP A 42 5.26 -9.54 2.70
CA ASP A 42 6.58 -9.88 2.18
C ASP A 42 7.00 -9.04 0.95
N VAL A 43 6.68 -7.75 0.97
CA VAL A 43 7.10 -6.83 -0.09
C VAL A 43 8.60 -6.63 -0.01
N ALA A 44 9.31 -7.23 -0.96
CA ALA A 44 10.75 -7.06 -1.14
C ALA A 44 11.03 -5.94 -2.14
N GLU A 45 12.17 -5.24 -1.98
CA GLU A 45 12.55 -4.08 -2.79
C GLU A 45 12.52 -4.40 -4.30
N GLU A 46 13.01 -5.58 -4.70
CA GLU A 46 13.09 -5.99 -6.09
C GLU A 46 11.72 -6.11 -6.78
N ASN A 47 10.66 -6.36 -6.00
CA ASN A 47 9.29 -6.53 -6.51
C ASN A 47 8.41 -5.29 -6.26
N ALA A 48 8.84 -4.40 -5.37
CA ALA A 48 8.07 -3.25 -4.92
C ALA A 48 7.60 -2.38 -6.10
N ARG A 49 8.49 -2.06 -7.04
CA ARG A 49 8.16 -1.22 -8.20
C ARG A 49 7.03 -1.81 -9.06
N LYS A 50 7.12 -3.10 -9.42
CA LYS A 50 6.11 -3.79 -10.25
C LYS A 50 4.78 -3.88 -9.50
N LEU A 51 4.83 -4.13 -8.19
CA LEU A 51 3.65 -4.15 -7.33
C LEU A 51 2.95 -2.79 -7.30
N TYR A 52 3.68 -1.70 -7.04
CA TYR A 52 3.08 -0.37 -7.00
C TYR A 52 2.47 0.04 -8.33
N ALA A 53 3.13 -0.25 -9.46
CA ALA A 53 2.56 -0.01 -10.79
C ALA A 53 1.19 -0.68 -10.94
N SER A 54 1.06 -1.91 -10.43
CA SER A 54 -0.19 -2.68 -10.48
C SER A 54 -1.27 -2.10 -9.55
N ILE A 55 -0.88 -1.57 -8.40
CA ILE A 55 -1.80 -0.91 -7.45
C ILE A 55 -2.35 0.39 -8.04
N MET A 56 -1.55 1.13 -8.82
CA MET A 56 -1.98 2.39 -9.44
C MET A 56 -3.11 2.20 -10.48
N GLU A 57 -3.24 1.01 -11.06
CA GLU A 57 -4.38 0.69 -11.93
C GLU A 57 -5.70 0.52 -11.14
N MET A 58 -5.63 0.42 -9.81
CA MET A 58 -6.79 0.25 -8.91
C MET A 58 -7.31 1.61 -8.41
N GLN A 59 -7.76 2.47 -9.31
CA GLN A 59 -8.29 3.81 -8.98
C GLN A 59 -9.47 3.77 -7.99
N GLY A 60 -10.13 2.62 -7.87
CA GLY A 60 -11.21 2.34 -6.94
C GLY A 60 -10.80 2.01 -5.50
N LEU A 61 -9.50 1.90 -5.19
CA LEU A 61 -9.01 1.33 -3.93
C LEU A 61 -9.32 2.22 -2.73
N LEU A 62 -9.96 1.64 -1.71
CA LEU A 62 -10.35 2.34 -0.47
C LEU A 62 -9.42 2.00 0.71
N SER A 63 -8.79 0.83 0.68
CA SER A 63 -7.97 0.31 1.77
C SER A 63 -6.75 -0.43 1.24
N LEU A 64 -5.57 -0.01 1.68
CA LEU A 64 -4.29 -0.61 1.31
C LEU A 64 -3.51 -0.99 2.57
N SER A 65 -2.99 -2.21 2.61
CA SER A 65 -2.04 -2.69 3.62
C SER A 65 -0.84 -3.31 2.91
N LEU A 66 0.36 -2.84 3.28
CA LEU A 66 1.63 -3.34 2.76
C LEU A 66 2.57 -3.64 3.92
N GLU A 67 3.16 -4.82 3.90
CA GLU A 67 4.15 -5.27 4.88
C GLU A 67 5.47 -5.60 4.17
N ALA A 68 6.56 -5.00 4.67
CA ALA A 68 7.91 -5.25 4.22
C ALA A 68 8.26 -6.72 4.40
N LYS A 69 9.05 -7.27 3.48
CA LYS A 69 9.72 -8.53 3.75
C LYS A 69 10.78 -8.30 4.83
N TYR A 70 10.64 -8.94 5.98
CA TYR A 70 11.65 -8.92 7.01
C TYR A 70 12.85 -9.81 6.61
N THR A 71 13.98 -9.19 6.33
CA THR A 71 15.30 -9.85 6.26
C THR A 71 16.19 -9.29 7.36
N PHE A 72 17.17 -10.06 7.84
CA PHE A 72 18.03 -9.69 8.98
C PHE A 72 18.85 -8.41 8.74
N ASP A 73 18.96 -7.98 7.48
CA ASP A 73 19.93 -7.03 7.00
C ASP A 73 19.36 -5.97 6.05
N GLN A 74 18.16 -6.17 5.45
CA GLN A 74 17.69 -5.34 4.32
C GLN A 74 16.15 -5.17 4.17
N GLY A 75 15.34 -5.51 5.18
CA GLY A 75 13.89 -5.38 5.04
C GLY A 75 13.46 -3.92 5.00
N GLN A 76 13.30 -3.31 3.82
CA GLN A 76 12.83 -1.94 3.68
C GLN A 76 11.68 -1.84 2.69
N LEU A 77 10.59 -1.20 3.12
CA LEU A 77 9.53 -0.74 2.23
C LEU A 77 10.02 0.53 1.53
N VAL A 78 10.54 0.35 0.32
CA VAL A 78 10.89 1.47 -0.57
C VAL A 78 9.61 1.97 -1.23
N LEU A 79 9.06 3.05 -0.69
CA LEU A 79 7.96 3.79 -1.29
C LEU A 79 8.54 4.83 -2.23
N TRP A 80 8.05 4.85 -3.47
CA TRP A 80 8.56 5.76 -4.49
C TRP A 80 7.82 7.10 -4.41
N ASP A 81 8.57 8.20 -4.41
CA ASP A 81 8.05 9.58 -4.36
C ASP A 81 7.16 9.94 -5.58
N SER A 82 7.07 9.06 -6.57
CA SER A 82 6.37 9.22 -7.85
C SER A 82 5.06 8.45 -7.94
N LEU A 83 4.52 7.94 -6.84
CA LEU A 83 3.21 7.29 -6.85
C LEU A 83 2.12 8.29 -7.24
N SER A 84 1.40 8.01 -8.32
CA SER A 84 0.18 8.74 -8.66
C SER A 84 -0.82 8.61 -7.53
N PRO A 85 -1.61 9.67 -7.25
CA PRO A 85 -2.54 9.65 -6.14
C PRO A 85 -3.57 8.53 -6.31
N LEU A 86 -3.86 7.82 -5.22
CA LEU A 86 -4.99 6.88 -5.12
C LEU A 86 -6.18 7.68 -4.57
N PRO A 87 -7.02 8.28 -5.43
CA PRO A 87 -7.90 9.39 -5.03
C PRO A 87 -8.96 8.97 -4.00
N LEU A 88 -9.34 7.70 -3.97
CA LEU A 88 -10.37 7.18 -3.07
C LEU A 88 -9.81 6.48 -1.83
N LEU A 89 -8.48 6.46 -1.65
CA LEU A 89 -7.86 5.74 -0.55
C LEU A 89 -8.22 6.38 0.80
N ARG A 90 -8.80 5.59 1.70
CA ARG A 90 -9.24 6.03 3.03
C ARG A 90 -8.44 5.41 4.16
N LYS A 91 -7.95 4.19 3.96
CA LYS A 91 -7.20 3.42 4.98
C LYS A 91 -5.86 3.02 4.41
N LEU A 92 -4.82 3.32 5.18
CA LEU A 92 -3.46 2.93 4.86
C LEU A 92 -2.85 2.23 6.06
N TRP A 93 -2.23 1.07 5.81
CA TRP A 93 -1.32 0.44 6.75
C TRP A 93 -0.01 0.14 6.03
N LEU A 94 1.09 0.69 6.54
CA LEU A 94 2.44 0.33 6.13
C LEU A 94 3.16 -0.30 7.32
N GLU A 95 3.77 -1.46 7.10
CA GLU A 95 4.46 -2.21 8.15
C GLU A 95 5.88 -2.59 7.72
N GLY A 96 6.87 -2.24 8.54
CA GLY A 96 8.29 -2.47 8.29
C GLY A 96 9.06 -1.19 7.91
N PRO A 97 10.40 -1.24 7.89
CA PRO A 97 11.24 -0.05 7.76
C PRO A 97 10.91 0.82 6.55
N LEU A 98 10.76 2.12 6.76
CA LEU A 98 10.45 3.11 5.74
C LEU A 98 11.63 4.09 5.64
N GLU A 99 12.14 4.32 4.44
CA GLU A 99 13.17 5.35 4.23
C GLU A 99 12.59 6.75 4.43
N LYS A 100 11.40 6.97 3.89
CA LYS A 100 10.67 8.23 3.91
C LYS A 100 9.17 7.98 3.98
N ILE A 101 8.43 8.97 4.43
CA ILE A 101 6.97 8.96 4.33
C ILE A 101 6.58 9.23 2.87
N PRO A 102 5.74 8.39 2.25
CA PRO A 102 5.29 8.63 0.88
C PRO A 102 4.50 9.93 0.82
N ASN A 103 4.88 10.84 -0.08
CA ASN A 103 4.05 11.97 -0.41
C ASN A 103 2.95 11.49 -1.37
N TRP A 104 1.72 11.32 -0.89
CA TRP A 104 0.55 11.02 -1.74
C TRP A 104 -0.30 12.27 -1.94
N PRO A 105 0.07 13.14 -2.90
CA PRO A 105 -0.46 14.50 -3.01
C PRO A 105 -1.97 14.58 -3.28
N GLY A 106 -2.65 13.47 -3.62
CA GLY A 106 -4.11 13.43 -3.82
C GLY A 106 -4.88 12.51 -2.87
N SER A 107 -4.21 11.73 -2.01
CA SER A 107 -4.89 10.81 -1.07
C SER A 107 -4.96 11.36 0.36
N ILE A 108 -4.06 12.27 0.74
CA ILE A 108 -3.96 12.81 2.11
C ILE A 108 -5.29 13.40 2.60
N ASN A 109 -6.06 14.08 1.75
CA ASN A 109 -7.34 14.66 2.15
C ASN A 109 -8.44 13.62 2.44
N ASN A 110 -8.31 12.39 1.94
CA ASN A 110 -9.31 11.32 2.11
C ASN A 110 -8.85 10.22 3.08
N LEU A 111 -7.58 10.22 3.49
CA LEU A 111 -7.04 9.27 4.45
C LEU A 111 -7.60 9.57 5.84
N THR A 112 -8.35 8.60 6.37
CA THR A 112 -8.98 8.68 7.70
C THR A 112 -8.25 7.83 8.73
N LYS A 113 -7.53 6.79 8.28
CA LYS A 113 -6.86 5.83 9.16
C LYS A 113 -5.52 5.38 8.58
N PRO A 114 -4.48 6.23 8.66
CA PRO A 114 -3.12 5.80 8.41
C PRO A 114 -2.56 5.09 9.65
N ARG A 115 -1.75 4.06 9.40
CA ARG A 115 -0.99 3.33 10.43
C ARG A 115 0.38 3.00 9.88
N LEU A 116 1.39 3.30 10.69
CA LEU A 116 2.78 2.92 10.43
C LEU A 116 3.22 1.99 11.56
N GLY A 117 3.55 0.74 11.23
CA GLY A 117 4.10 -0.25 12.16
C GLY A 117 5.55 -0.56 11.82
N TYR A 118 6.40 -0.77 12.82
CA TYR A 118 7.81 -1.15 12.63
C TYR A 118 8.57 -0.31 11.59
N SER A 119 8.25 0.99 11.49
CA SER A 119 8.70 1.82 10.39
C SER A 119 10.14 2.31 10.49
N HIS A 120 10.76 2.27 11.69
CA HIS A 120 12.14 2.72 11.92
C HIS A 120 12.45 4.11 11.32
N LEU A 121 11.43 4.94 11.10
CA LEU A 121 11.55 6.24 10.45
C LEU A 121 12.49 7.12 11.26
N SER A 122 13.58 7.55 10.62
CA SER A 122 14.50 8.56 11.18
C SER A 122 14.00 9.99 10.91
N GLU A 123 12.88 10.17 10.21
CA GLU A 123 12.32 11.47 9.85
C GLU A 123 11.75 12.23 11.06
N ASN A 124 11.74 13.56 10.93
CA ASN A 124 11.25 14.47 11.96
C ASN A 124 9.77 14.15 12.32
N PRO A 125 9.39 14.09 13.60
CA PRO A 125 8.04 13.73 14.05
C PRO A 125 6.90 14.53 13.41
N THR A 126 7.16 15.75 12.93
CA THR A 126 6.17 16.59 12.23
C THR A 126 5.66 15.96 10.93
N SER A 127 6.50 15.24 10.18
CA SER A 127 6.09 14.58 8.93
C SER A 127 5.12 13.43 9.18
N VAL A 128 5.28 12.73 10.31
CA VAL A 128 4.38 11.66 10.75
C VAL A 128 3.02 12.23 11.19
N GLN A 129 3.00 13.41 11.83
CA GLN A 129 1.76 14.08 12.26
C GLN A 129 0.86 14.46 11.08
N ILE A 130 1.42 14.89 9.94
CA ILE A 130 0.63 15.22 8.75
C ILE A 130 -0.15 13.99 8.25
N LEU A 131 0.48 12.81 8.31
CA LEU A 131 -0.20 11.57 7.93
C LEU A 131 -1.26 11.20 8.97
N MET A 132 -0.94 11.28 10.26
CA MET A 132 -1.79 10.82 11.37
C MET A 132 -2.92 11.77 11.78
N HIS A 133 -3.06 12.94 11.15
CA HIS A 133 -4.14 13.87 11.49
C HIS A 133 -5.49 13.28 11.07
N GLU A 134 -6.33 12.97 12.04
CA GLU A 134 -7.72 12.57 11.82
C GLU A 134 -8.45 13.73 11.11
N PRO A 135 -9.14 13.51 9.98
CA PRO A 135 -9.96 14.56 9.41
C PRO A 135 -11.09 14.84 10.40
N ALA A 136 -11.14 16.07 10.90
CA ALA A 136 -12.20 16.54 11.79
C ALA A 136 -13.55 16.11 11.21
N GLU A 137 -14.29 15.31 11.98
CA GLU A 137 -15.67 14.98 11.67
C GLU A 137 -16.41 16.29 11.39
N LYS A 138 -16.87 16.47 10.15
CA LYS A 138 -17.87 17.48 9.86
C LYS A 138 -19.19 16.93 10.41
N GLU A 139 -19.45 17.18 11.68
CA GLU A 139 -20.80 17.11 12.23
C GLU A 139 -21.74 17.95 11.35
N HIS A 140 -22.82 17.34 10.90
CA HIS A 140 -24.04 18.01 10.41
C HIS A 140 -25.09 17.91 11.50
#